data_AF-A0A848C5I3-F1
#
_entry.id   AF-A0A848C5I3-F1
#
_cell.length_a   1.000
_cell.length_b   1.000
_cell.length_c   1.000
_cell.angle_alpha   90.00
_cell.angle_beta   90.00
_cell.angle_gamma   90.00
#
_symmetry.space_group_name_H-M   'P 1'
#
loop_
_entity.id
_entity.type
_entity.pdbx_description
1 polymer ?
#
loop_
_entity_poly.entity_id
_entity_poly.type
_entity_poly.pdbx_seq_one_letter_code
_entity_poly.pdbx_strand_id
1 'polypeptide(L)' 'MEKIINLEEKSLYEFIINLKHSDIGELIENSKSKEEEDFYWKLQELILRIQQEKIIAEGIF' A
#
# COMPACT_ATOMS: atom_id res chain seq x y z
N MET A 1 14.83 14.42 -11.19
CA MET A 1 15.29 14.55 -9.80
C MET A 1 14.45 13.56 -9.00
N GLU A 2 14.96 12.35 -8.82
CA GLU A 2 14.26 11.31 -8.04
C GLU A 2 14.19 11.79 -6.59
N LYS A 3 12.98 11.80 -6.02
CA LYS A 3 12.80 12.06 -4.59
C LYS A 3 13.41 10.88 -3.84
N ILE A 4 14.60 11.08 -3.28
CA ILE A 4 15.19 10.16 -2.32
C ILE A 4 14.28 10.20 -1.09
N ILE A 5 13.45 9.17 -0.93
CA ILE A 5 12.66 8.96 0.27
C ILE A 5 13.66 8.52 1.35
N ASN A 6 13.92 9.39 2.32
CA ASN A 6 14.76 9.06 3.46
C ASN A 6 13.96 8.10 4.37
N LEU A 7 14.17 6.79 4.20
CA LEU A 7 13.43 5.72 4.88
C LEU A 7 13.85 5.53 6.36
N GLU A 8 14.84 6.29 6.84
CA GLU A 8 15.52 6.00 8.11
C GLU A 8 14.69 6.29 9.38
N GLU A 9 13.49 6.90 9.29
CA GLU A 9 12.66 7.17 10.48
C GLU A 9 11.16 6.89 10.34
N LYS A 10 10.66 6.48 9.16
CA LYS A 10 9.24 6.12 9.01
C LYS A 10 9.08 4.62 9.03
N SER A 11 8.21 4.11 9.91
CA SER A 11 7.97 2.67 9.96
C SER A 11 7.41 2.20 8.63
N LEU A 12 7.83 1.01 8.17
CA LEU A 12 7.29 0.39 6.96
C LEU A 12 5.75 0.32 7.02
N TYR A 13 5.20 0.13 8.22
CA TYR A 13 3.77 0.19 8.48
C TYR A 13 3.16 1.54 8.11
N GLU A 14 3.73 2.65 8.60
CA GLU A 14 3.28 4.01 8.28
C GLU A 14 3.39 4.31 6.78
N PHE A 15 4.42 3.82 6.12
CA PHE A 15 4.54 3.95 4.67
C PHE A 15 3.38 3.23 3.97
N ILE A 16 3.15 1.96 4.30
CA ILE A 16 2.14 1.11 3.66
C ILE A 16 0.73 1.65 3.85
N ILE A 17 0.34 2.07 5.06
CA ILE A 17 -1.03 2.56 5.31
C ILE A 17 -1.34 3.90 4.64
N ASN A 18 -0.30 4.65 4.23
CA ASN A 18 -0.44 5.96 3.59
C ASN A 18 -0.32 5.90 2.06
N LEU A 19 -0.07 4.72 1.49
CA LEU A 19 -0.12 4.53 0.04
C LEU A 19 -1.55 4.78 -0.45
N LYS A 20 -1.68 5.60 -1.50
CA LYS A 20 -2.99 5.77 -2.13
C LYS A 20 -3.27 4.57 -3.02
N HIS A 21 -4.55 4.25 -3.15
CA HIS A 21 -5.01 3.26 -4.10
C HIS A 21 -4.58 3.60 -5.54
N SER A 22 -4.50 4.89 -5.91
CA SER A 22 -3.98 5.33 -7.20
C SER A 22 -2.52 4.95 -7.39
N ASP A 23 -1.70 5.09 -6.36
CA ASP A 23 -0.26 4.82 -6.42
C ASP A 23 -0.01 3.33 -6.67
N ILE A 24 -0.81 2.45 -6.04
CA ILE A 24 -0.73 1.00 -6.27
C ILE A 24 -1.29 0.63 -7.65
N GLY A 25 -2.35 1.31 -8.11
CA GLY A 25 -2.87 1.13 -9.46
C GLY A 25 -1.80 1.42 -10.53
N GLU A 26 -1.07 2.52 -10.39
CA GLU A 26 0.05 2.85 -11.28
C GLU A 26 1.17 1.79 -11.24
N LEU A 27 1.47 1.23 -10.07
CA LEU A 27 2.45 0.14 -9.93
C LEU A 27 2.00 -1.15 -10.61
N ILE A 28 0.72 -1.51 -10.48
CA ILE A 28 0.12 -2.66 -11.18
C ILE A 28 0.20 -2.46 -12.70
N GLU A 29 -0.21 -1.28 -13.19
CA GLU A 29 -0.21 -0.96 -14.63
C GLU A 29 1.19 -0.97 -15.24
N ASN A 30 2.21 -0.57 -14.48
CA ASN A 30 3.60 -0.52 -14.94
C ASN A 30 4.42 -1.77 -14.57
N SER A 31 3.79 -2.81 -14.03
CA SER A 31 4.47 -4.06 -13.67
C SER A 31 5.13 -4.72 -14.89
N LYS A 32 6.35 -5.23 -14.69
CA LYS A 32 7.17 -5.84 -15.76
C LYS A 32 7.01 -7.36 -15.82
N SER A 33 6.44 -7.95 -14.78
CA SER A 33 6.21 -9.38 -14.68
C SER A 33 4.90 -9.66 -13.94
N LYS A 34 4.36 -10.87 -14.15
CA LYS A 34 3.18 -11.32 -13.42
C LYS A 34 3.42 -11.41 -11.92
N GLU A 35 4.65 -11.75 -11.51
CA GLU A 35 5.02 -11.82 -10.10
C GLU A 35 5.02 -10.43 -9.44
N GLU A 36 5.47 -9.40 -10.15
CA GLU A 36 5.43 -8.01 -9.69
C GLU A 36 3.99 -7.48 -9.62
N GLU A 37 3.17 -7.77 -10.64
CA GLU A 37 1.74 -7.46 -10.63
C GLU A 37 1.03 -8.11 -9.42
N ASP A 38 1.26 -9.40 -9.20
CA ASP A 38 0.65 -10.17 -8.10
C ASP A 38 1.12 -9.68 -6.73
N PHE A 39 2.36 -9.19 -6.62
CA PHE A 39 2.85 -8.54 -5.41
C PHE A 39 2.06 -7.28 -5.09
N TYR A 40 1.83 -6.40 -6.07
CA TYR A 40 1.08 -5.16 -5.86
C TYR A 40 -0.40 -5.41 -5.55
N TRP A 41 -1.02 -6.42 -6.16
CA TRP A 41 -2.38 -6.85 -5.78
C TRP A 41 -2.47 -7.30 -4.32
N LYS A 42 -1.49 -8.10 -3.86
CA LYS A 42 -1.43 -8.54 -2.44
C LYS A 42 -1.19 -7.37 -1.50
N LEU A 43 -0.38 -6.39 -1.90
CA LEU A 43 -0.16 -5.17 -1.12
C LEU A 43 -1.46 -4.37 -0.95
N GLN A 44 -2.23 -4.22 -2.02
CA GLN A 44 -3.54 -3.56 -1.99
C GLN A 44 -4.53 -4.29 -1.08
N GLU A 45 -4.59 -5.61 -1.17
CA GLU A 45 -5.44 -6.42 -0.29
C GLU A 45 -5.05 -6.25 1.18
N LEU A 46 -3.76 -6.24 1.50
CA LEU A 46 -3.26 -6.02 2.86
C LEU A 46 -3.72 -4.67 3.42
N ILE A 47 -3.58 -3.59 2.63
CA ILE A 47 -3.99 -2.24 3.04
C ILE A 47 -5.50 -2.20 3.31
N LEU A 48 -6.32 -2.81 2.45
CA LEU A 48 -7.76 -2.87 2.63
C LEU A 48 -8.14 -3.60 3.92
N ARG A 49 -7.49 -4.74 4.22
CA ARG A 49 -7.72 -5.49 5.47
C ARG A 49 -7.40 -4.64 6.70
N ILE A 50 -6.26 -3.94 6.70
CA ILE A 50 -5.88 -3.04 7.81
C ILE A 50 -6.92 -1.93 8.00
N GLN A 51 -7.43 -1.35 6.91
CA GLN A 51 -8.46 -0.31 6.99
C GLN A 51 -9.79 -0.86 7.53
N GLN A 52 -10.21 -2.04 7.10
CA GLN A 52 -11.41 -2.71 7.60
C GLN A 52 -11.31 -2.98 9.10
N GLU A 53 -10.18 -3.53 9.56
CA GLU A 53 -9.94 -3.78 10.99
C GLU A 53 -10.02 -2.50 11.82
N LYS A 54 -9.50 -1.38 11.31
CA LYS A 54 -9.60 -0.06 11.97
C LYS A 54 -11.04 0.42 12.07
N ILE A 55 -11.79 0.39 10.98
CA ILE A 55 -13.20 0.80 10.93
C ILE A 55 -14.04 -0.06 11.90
N ILE A 56 -13.78 -1.37 11.94
CA ILE A 56 -14.43 -2.30 12.86
C ILE A 56 -14.10 -1.96 14.32
N ALA A 57 -12.83 -1.68 14.62
CA ALA A 57 -12.40 -1.29 15.96
C ALA A 57 -13.00 0.05 16.42
N GLU A 58 -13.26 0.97 15.48
CA GLU A 58 -13.89 2.26 15.72
C GLU A 58 -15.41 2.17 15.96
N GLY A 59 -16.01 1.00 15.74
CA GLY A 59 -17.45 0.81 15.94
C GLY A 59 -18.31 1.40 14.83
N ILE A 60 -17.72 1.73 13.68
CA ILE A 60 -18.39 2.33 12.53
C ILE A 60 -18.74 1.18 11.57
N PHE A 61 -19.96 0.66 11.65
CA PHE A 61 -20.46 -0.42 10.77
C PHE A 61 -21.80 -0.04 10.17
#